data_AF-A0A823EHL2-F1
#
_entry.id   AF-A0A823EHL2-F1
#
_cell.length_a   1.000
_cell.length_b   1.000
_cell.length_c   1.000
_cell.angle_alpha   90.00
_cell.angle_beta   90.00
_cell.angle_gamma   90.00
#
_symmetry.space_group_name_H-M   'P 1'
#
loop_
_entity.id
_entity.type
_entity.pdbx_description
1 polymer ?
#
loop_
_entity_poly.entity_id
_entity_poly.type
_entity_poly.pdbx_seq_one_letter_code
_entity_poly.pdbx_strand_id
1 'polypeptide(L)'
;MKQEELDIILENHGKWLLNEGGERANLSNIDLKNTNLRFANLRLAYLRGADLSNANLSYANLSYADLSYADLSYADLSCANLRVANLSYADLSYANLRGANLSGANLSYADLRVANLSYADLSYANLRGANLSGANLSYADLSYANLRGANLSGANLNWVNWQHVEGLTVICVQVDTTRKNNQITYIKELDIWITGCFQGTLDELKASVEQTHKDNEKLRKRYYRVIDFILKEVAE
;
A
#
# COMPACT_ATOMS: atom_id res chain seq x y z
N MET A 1 20.58 -19.31 5.89
CA MET A 1 21.78 -19.44 5.02
C MET A 1 22.89 -18.55 5.55
N LYS A 2 24.18 -18.81 5.26
CA LYS A 2 25.26 -17.87 5.66
C LYS A 2 25.31 -16.66 4.71
N GLN A 3 25.78 -15.51 5.20
CA GLN A 3 25.88 -14.29 4.38
C GLN A 3 26.81 -14.48 3.17
N GLU A 4 27.94 -15.17 3.34
CA GLU A 4 28.89 -15.44 2.25
C GLU A 4 28.25 -16.22 1.09
N GLU A 5 27.42 -17.21 1.41
CA GLU A 5 26.68 -18.00 0.40
C GLU A 5 25.65 -17.12 -0.33
N LEU A 6 24.97 -16.24 0.41
CA LEU A 6 24.03 -15.27 -0.15
C LEU A 6 24.72 -14.30 -1.11
N ASP A 7 25.87 -13.76 -0.72
CA ASP A 7 26.62 -12.78 -1.52
C ASP A 7 27.06 -13.39 -2.86
N ILE A 8 27.49 -14.66 -2.86
CA ILE A 8 27.82 -15.40 -4.09
C ILE A 8 26.60 -15.55 -5.00
N ILE A 9 25.43 -15.89 -4.44
CA ILE A 9 24.19 -15.99 -5.21
C ILE A 9 23.81 -14.63 -5.81
N LEU A 10 23.94 -13.55 -5.04
CA LEU A 10 23.64 -12.19 -5.49
C LEU A 10 24.60 -11.73 -6.59
N GLU A 11 25.89 -12.04 -6.48
CA GLU A 11 26.89 -11.74 -7.52
C GLU A 11 26.57 -12.46 -8.83
N ASN A 12 26.29 -13.77 -8.75
CA ASN A 12 25.90 -14.57 -9.92
C ASN A 12 24.60 -14.07 -10.55
N HIS A 13 23.65 -13.64 -9.72
CA HIS A 13 22.41 -13.05 -10.20
C HIS A 13 22.62 -11.70 -10.89
N GLY A 14 23.53 -10.87 -10.37
CA GLY A 14 23.95 -9.63 -11.01
C GLY A 14 24.52 -9.85 -12.40
N LYS A 15 25.45 -10.81 -12.55
CA LYS A 15 26.00 -11.22 -13.85
C LYS A 15 24.90 -11.69 -14.81
N TRP A 16 23.94 -12.48 -14.29
CA TRP A 16 22.83 -12.99 -15.09
C TRP A 16 21.95 -11.86 -15.61
N LEU A 17 21.65 -10.84 -14.79
CA LEU A 17 20.88 -9.67 -15.19
C LEU A 17 21.57 -8.84 -16.29
N LEU A 18 22.91 -8.87 -16.34
CA LEU A 18 23.73 -8.17 -17.33
C LEU A 18 24.02 -8.99 -18.59
N ASN A 19 23.58 -10.26 -18.64
CA ASN A 19 23.95 -11.24 -19.68
C ASN A 19 25.46 -11.53 -19.73
N GLU A 20 26.14 -11.48 -18.59
CA GLU A 20 27.60 -11.71 -18.46
C GLU A 20 27.92 -13.12 -17.93
N GLY A 21 26.98 -14.06 -18.06
CA GLY A 21 27.01 -15.37 -17.41
C GLY A 21 26.33 -15.34 -16.03
N GLY A 22 26.54 -16.37 -15.21
CA GLY A 22 25.86 -16.50 -13.92
C GLY A 22 24.44 -17.05 -14.03
N GLU A 23 23.71 -17.03 -12.91
CA GLU A 23 22.40 -17.67 -12.79
C GLU A 23 21.41 -16.79 -12.05
N ARG A 24 20.14 -16.85 -12.46
CA ARG A 24 19.03 -16.17 -11.76
C ARG A 24 18.97 -16.67 -10.32
N ALA A 25 18.92 -15.75 -9.35
CA ALA A 25 18.83 -16.10 -7.94
C ALA A 25 17.59 -16.98 -7.68
N ASN A 26 17.84 -18.21 -7.23
CA ASN A 26 16.81 -19.08 -6.69
C ASN A 26 16.99 -19.18 -5.18
N LEU A 27 16.12 -18.46 -4.48
CA LEU A 27 16.07 -18.32 -3.03
C LEU A 27 14.74 -18.86 -2.48
N SER A 28 14.06 -19.71 -3.24
CA SER A 28 12.75 -20.27 -2.86
C SER A 28 12.86 -21.14 -1.62
N ASN A 29 11.98 -20.93 -0.64
CA ASN A 29 11.93 -21.64 0.65
C ASN A 29 13.24 -21.58 1.47
N ILE A 30 14.10 -20.59 1.21
CA ILE A 30 15.34 -20.40 1.97
C ILE A 30 15.06 -19.55 3.22
N ASP A 31 15.70 -19.92 4.32
CA ASP A 31 15.79 -19.09 5.53
C ASP A 31 16.78 -17.92 5.30
N LEU A 32 16.21 -16.74 5.12
CA LEU A 32 16.85 -15.43 4.93
C LEU A 32 16.42 -14.44 6.03
N LYS A 33 15.92 -14.93 7.17
CA LYS A 33 15.46 -14.06 8.26
C LYS A 33 16.62 -13.20 8.77
N ASN A 34 16.31 -11.96 9.16
CA ASN A 34 17.28 -10.98 9.66
C ASN A 34 18.46 -10.68 8.71
N THR A 35 18.38 -11.07 7.42
CA THR A 35 19.45 -10.78 6.47
C THR A 35 19.46 -9.30 6.07
N ASN A 36 20.63 -8.83 5.66
CA ASN A 36 20.75 -7.51 5.05
C ASN A 36 20.82 -7.64 3.53
N LEU A 37 19.72 -7.29 2.88
CA LEU A 37 19.52 -7.24 1.43
C LEU A 37 19.27 -5.79 0.96
N ARG A 38 19.71 -4.81 1.74
CA ARG A 38 19.57 -3.39 1.39
C ARG A 38 20.27 -3.11 0.06
N PHE A 39 19.58 -2.41 -0.84
CA PHE A 39 20.03 -2.15 -2.22
C PHE A 39 20.26 -3.40 -3.09
N ALA A 40 19.91 -4.60 -2.64
CA ALA A 40 20.11 -5.81 -3.44
C ALA A 40 19.28 -5.73 -4.73
N ASN A 41 19.88 -6.13 -5.85
CA ASN A 41 19.15 -6.30 -7.10
C ASN A 41 18.68 -7.74 -7.22
N LEU A 42 17.45 -7.98 -6.80
CA LEU A 42 16.73 -9.26 -6.83
C LEU A 42 15.62 -9.22 -7.89
N ARG A 43 15.79 -8.40 -8.95
CA ARG A 43 14.83 -8.31 -10.04
C ARG A 43 14.66 -9.67 -10.68
N LEU A 44 13.41 -10.09 -10.85
CA LEU A 44 13.05 -11.43 -11.32
C LEU A 44 13.48 -12.55 -10.36
N ALA A 45 14.06 -12.36 -9.18
CA ALA A 45 14.48 -13.50 -8.35
C ALA A 45 13.30 -14.44 -7.98
N TYR A 46 13.61 -15.72 -7.79
CA TYR A 46 12.66 -16.68 -7.21
C TYR A 46 12.81 -16.69 -5.69
N LEU A 47 11.82 -16.19 -4.98
CA LEU A 47 11.78 -16.04 -3.52
C LEU A 47 10.51 -16.68 -2.93
N ARG A 48 9.86 -17.57 -3.70
CA ARG A 48 8.60 -18.21 -3.30
C ARG A 48 8.81 -18.96 -1.97
N GLY A 49 7.99 -18.64 -0.97
CA GLY A 49 8.05 -19.28 0.35
C GLY A 49 9.32 -18.99 1.15
N ALA A 50 10.17 -18.05 0.72
CA ALA A 50 11.35 -17.67 1.49
C ALA A 50 10.94 -17.04 2.83
N ASP A 51 11.71 -17.31 3.90
CA ASP A 51 11.59 -16.61 5.17
C ASP A 51 12.51 -15.39 5.12
N LEU A 52 11.94 -14.22 4.92
CA LEU A 52 12.56 -12.90 4.92
C LEU A 52 12.09 -12.08 6.15
N SER A 53 11.57 -12.75 7.18
CA SER A 53 11.10 -12.07 8.37
C SER A 53 12.23 -11.24 8.98
N ASN A 54 11.93 -10.00 9.37
CA ASN A 54 12.90 -9.04 9.90
C ASN A 54 14.08 -8.70 8.97
N ALA A 55 14.05 -9.09 7.68
CA ALA A 55 15.12 -8.75 6.75
C ALA A 55 15.12 -7.25 6.41
N ASN A 56 16.30 -6.69 6.16
CA ASN A 56 16.43 -5.35 5.61
C ASN A 56 16.47 -5.43 4.08
N LEU A 57 15.38 -5.07 3.42
CA LEU A 57 15.21 -4.99 1.96
C LEU A 57 15.03 -3.54 1.50
N SER A 58 15.40 -2.55 2.34
CA SER A 58 15.22 -1.15 1.99
C SER A 58 15.97 -0.82 0.71
N TYR A 59 15.31 -0.07 -0.18
CA TYR A 59 15.82 0.25 -1.52
C TYR A 59 16.18 -0.94 -2.43
N ALA A 60 15.82 -2.18 -2.07
CA ALA A 60 16.07 -3.34 -2.92
C ALA A 60 15.22 -3.27 -4.20
N ASN A 61 15.74 -3.82 -5.30
CA ASN A 61 14.98 -4.02 -6.52
C ASN A 61 14.46 -5.46 -6.56
N LEU A 62 13.16 -5.62 -6.31
CA LEU A 62 12.41 -6.87 -6.33
C LEU A 62 11.38 -6.88 -7.47
N SER A 63 11.53 -5.99 -8.47
CA SER A 63 10.57 -5.91 -9.56
C SER A 63 10.48 -7.24 -10.30
N TYR A 64 9.26 -7.67 -10.63
CA TYR A 64 8.97 -8.97 -11.25
C TYR A 64 9.45 -10.21 -10.47
N ALA A 65 9.87 -10.08 -9.21
CA ALA A 65 10.24 -11.23 -8.39
C ALA A 65 9.00 -12.06 -8.00
N ASP A 66 9.19 -13.37 -7.79
CA ASP A 66 8.16 -14.22 -7.20
C ASP A 66 8.41 -14.36 -5.71
N LEU A 67 7.63 -13.64 -4.91
CA LEU A 67 7.59 -13.63 -3.45
C LEU A 67 6.30 -14.30 -2.93
N SER A 68 5.59 -15.08 -3.75
CA SER A 68 4.36 -15.72 -3.30
C SER A 68 4.63 -16.63 -2.11
N TYR A 69 3.73 -16.62 -1.12
CA TYR A 69 3.86 -17.35 0.14
C TYR A 69 5.11 -17.01 0.99
N ALA A 70 5.87 -15.97 0.66
CA ALA A 70 7.03 -15.57 1.46
C ALA A 70 6.59 -14.98 2.81
N ASP A 71 7.41 -15.18 3.84
CA ASP A 71 7.29 -14.47 5.12
C ASP A 71 8.16 -13.21 5.06
N LEU A 72 7.54 -12.05 5.01
CA LEU A 72 8.14 -10.71 5.05
C LEU A 72 7.68 -9.96 6.30
N SER A 73 7.19 -10.67 7.31
CA SER A 73 6.73 -10.06 8.55
C SER A 73 7.86 -9.26 9.19
N TYR A 74 7.54 -8.05 9.66
CA TYR A 74 8.51 -7.10 10.23
C TYR A 74 9.68 -6.69 9.31
N ALA A 75 9.68 -7.06 8.02
CA ALA A 75 10.75 -6.69 7.11
C ALA A 75 10.75 -5.18 6.81
N ASP A 76 11.93 -4.61 6.59
CA ASP A 76 12.06 -3.23 6.09
C ASP A 76 12.16 -3.24 4.57
N LEU A 77 11.07 -2.90 3.89
CA LEU A 77 10.94 -2.75 2.43
C LEU A 77 10.83 -1.27 2.03
N SER A 78 11.25 -0.35 2.89
CA SER A 78 11.11 1.09 2.61
C SER A 78 11.84 1.48 1.32
N CYS A 79 11.15 2.24 0.48
CA CYS A 79 11.62 2.64 -0.85
C CYS A 79 12.03 1.47 -1.78
N ALA A 80 11.65 0.22 -1.50
CA ALA A 80 11.92 -0.91 -2.38
C ALA A 80 11.09 -0.83 -3.67
N ASN A 81 11.63 -1.38 -4.76
CA ASN A 81 10.90 -1.52 -6.02
C ASN A 81 10.33 -2.94 -6.13
N LEU A 82 9.04 -3.10 -5.91
CA LEU A 82 8.25 -4.34 -6.00
C LEU A 82 7.30 -4.31 -7.21
N ARG A 83 7.57 -3.44 -8.21
CA ARG A 83 6.72 -3.29 -9.39
C ARG A 83 6.50 -4.65 -10.08
N VAL A 84 5.23 -5.01 -10.28
CA VAL A 84 4.80 -6.28 -10.91
C VAL A 84 5.32 -7.54 -10.18
N ALA A 85 5.77 -7.42 -8.92
CA ALA A 85 6.14 -8.58 -8.12
C ALA A 85 4.90 -9.42 -7.78
N ASN A 86 5.08 -10.73 -7.63
CA ASN A 86 4.04 -11.61 -7.12
C ASN A 86 4.22 -11.78 -5.61
N LEU A 87 3.34 -11.19 -4.82
CA LEU A 87 3.28 -11.27 -3.36
C LEU A 87 1.99 -11.99 -2.89
N SER A 88 1.36 -12.78 -3.77
CA SER A 88 0.13 -13.48 -3.40
C SER A 88 0.38 -14.41 -2.20
N TYR A 89 -0.53 -14.37 -1.23
CA TYR A 89 -0.44 -15.12 0.03
C TYR A 89 0.82 -14.84 0.88
N ALA A 90 1.58 -13.79 0.60
CA ALA A 90 2.73 -13.41 1.43
C ALA A 90 2.27 -12.84 2.78
N ASP A 91 3.05 -13.06 3.83
CA ASP A 91 2.91 -12.37 5.11
C ASP A 91 3.76 -11.11 5.10
N LEU A 92 3.14 -9.94 5.08
CA LEU A 92 3.76 -8.61 5.19
C LEU A 92 3.27 -7.90 6.46
N SER A 93 2.78 -8.64 7.45
CA SER A 93 2.31 -8.07 8.70
C SER A 93 3.42 -7.29 9.39
N TYR A 94 3.10 -6.08 9.87
CA TYR A 94 4.06 -5.16 10.49
C TYR A 94 5.24 -4.70 9.60
N ALA A 95 5.26 -5.05 8.31
CA ALA A 95 6.34 -4.65 7.41
C ALA A 95 6.34 -3.14 7.15
N ASN A 96 7.54 -2.58 6.95
CA ASN A 96 7.71 -1.19 6.56
C ASN A 96 7.84 -1.08 5.03
N LEU A 97 6.76 -0.69 4.35
CA LEU A 97 6.69 -0.49 2.89
C LEU A 97 6.62 1.01 2.52
N ARG A 98 7.05 1.89 3.43
CA ARG A 98 6.94 3.34 3.22
C ARG A 98 7.66 3.75 1.94
N GLY A 99 6.93 4.40 1.03
CA GLY A 99 7.46 4.87 -0.26
C GLY A 99 7.84 3.75 -1.23
N ALA A 100 7.47 2.49 -0.97
CA ALA A 100 7.73 1.39 -1.89
C ALA A 100 6.91 1.53 -3.18
N ASN A 101 7.47 1.07 -4.31
CA ASN A 101 6.76 0.97 -5.57
C ASN A 101 6.18 -0.45 -5.71
N LEU A 102 4.88 -0.60 -5.54
CA LEU A 102 4.11 -1.84 -5.70
C LEU A 102 3.19 -1.76 -6.93
N SER A 103 3.47 -0.87 -7.89
CA SER A 103 2.62 -0.69 -9.06
C SER A 103 2.47 -2.02 -9.83
N GLY A 104 1.23 -2.41 -10.11
CA GLY A 104 0.88 -3.67 -10.76
C GLY A 104 1.26 -4.94 -9.99
N ALA A 105 1.66 -4.85 -8.72
CA ALA A 105 1.99 -6.02 -7.92
C ALA A 105 0.75 -6.87 -7.62
N ASN A 106 0.94 -8.19 -7.54
CA ASN A 106 -0.10 -9.10 -7.09
C ASN A 106 0.01 -9.36 -5.58
N LEU A 107 -0.85 -8.73 -4.79
CA LEU A 107 -0.95 -8.86 -3.33
C LEU A 107 -2.22 -9.63 -2.93
N SER A 108 -2.81 -10.41 -3.84
CA SER A 108 -4.05 -11.13 -3.53
C SER A 108 -3.86 -12.08 -2.35
N TYR A 109 -4.78 -12.00 -1.39
CA TYR A 109 -4.75 -12.74 -0.13
C TYR A 109 -3.50 -12.55 0.73
N ALA A 110 -2.71 -11.49 0.50
CA ALA A 110 -1.58 -11.15 1.35
C ALA A 110 -2.04 -10.62 2.72
N ASP A 111 -1.27 -10.89 3.77
CA ASP A 111 -1.46 -10.29 5.08
C ASP A 111 -0.62 -9.01 5.18
N LEU A 112 -1.26 -7.84 5.28
CA LEU A 112 -0.62 -6.53 5.40
C LEU A 112 -1.06 -5.84 6.71
N ARG A 113 -1.48 -6.62 7.70
CA ARG A 113 -1.96 -6.06 8.98
C ARG A 113 -0.90 -5.18 9.62
N VAL A 114 -1.30 -3.98 10.01
CA VAL A 114 -0.42 -3.00 10.69
C VAL A 114 0.81 -2.59 9.84
N ALA A 115 0.86 -2.94 8.55
CA ALA A 115 1.96 -2.56 7.67
C ALA A 115 1.99 -1.05 7.44
N ASN A 116 3.19 -0.48 7.29
CA ASN A 116 3.35 0.92 6.92
C ASN A 116 3.47 1.05 5.39
N LEU A 117 2.38 1.41 4.72
CA LEU A 117 2.29 1.66 3.28
C LEU A 117 2.23 3.16 2.95
N SER A 118 2.61 4.03 3.90
CA SER A 118 2.54 5.47 3.66
C SER A 118 3.39 5.87 2.45
N TYR A 119 2.86 6.73 1.58
CA TYR A 119 3.49 7.14 0.32
C TYR A 119 3.78 6.01 -0.68
N ALA A 120 3.27 4.79 -0.48
CA ALA A 120 3.49 3.70 -1.42
C ALA A 120 2.68 3.90 -2.71
N ASP A 121 3.27 3.49 -3.84
CA ASP A 121 2.56 3.39 -5.12
C ASP A 121 1.97 1.99 -5.25
N LEU A 122 0.66 1.86 -5.09
CA LEU A 122 -0.12 0.64 -5.27
C LEU A 122 -1.01 0.73 -6.54
N SER A 123 -0.67 1.63 -7.47
CA SER A 123 -1.45 1.79 -8.70
C SER A 123 -1.52 0.47 -9.46
N TYR A 124 -2.70 0.12 -9.98
CA TYR A 124 -2.96 -1.17 -10.66
C TYR A 124 -2.68 -2.44 -9.83
N ALA A 125 -2.44 -2.35 -8.52
CA ALA A 125 -2.17 -3.52 -7.70
C ALA A 125 -3.42 -4.40 -7.52
N ASN A 126 -3.22 -5.71 -7.48
CA ASN A 126 -4.28 -6.66 -7.13
C ASN A 126 -4.23 -6.93 -5.62
N LEU A 127 -5.14 -6.32 -4.86
CA LEU A 127 -5.31 -6.48 -3.41
C LEU A 127 -6.51 -7.36 -3.05
N ARG A 128 -7.03 -8.17 -3.99
CA ARG A 128 -8.21 -9.00 -3.77
C ARG A 128 -8.03 -9.89 -2.54
N GLY A 129 -8.92 -9.77 -1.56
CA GLY A 129 -8.89 -10.57 -0.33
C GLY A 129 -7.71 -10.27 0.61
N ALA A 130 -6.93 -9.22 0.37
CA ALA A 130 -5.81 -8.86 1.23
C ALA A 130 -6.28 -8.33 2.59
N ASN A 131 -5.51 -8.58 3.64
CA ASN A 131 -5.80 -8.08 4.97
C ASN A 131 -4.99 -6.83 5.29
N LEU A 132 -5.59 -5.65 5.19
CA LEU A 132 -4.96 -4.35 5.46
C LEU A 132 -5.39 -3.77 6.82
N SER A 133 -5.93 -4.59 7.74
CA SER A 133 -6.47 -4.04 8.99
C SER A 133 -5.37 -3.35 9.81
N GLY A 134 -5.64 -2.11 10.23
CA GLY A 134 -4.67 -1.28 10.96
C GLY A 134 -3.49 -0.78 10.13
N ALA A 135 -3.44 -1.04 8.83
CA ALA A 135 -2.34 -0.59 7.97
C ALA A 135 -2.36 0.95 7.82
N ASN A 136 -1.17 1.54 7.68
CA ASN A 136 -1.05 2.96 7.36
C ASN A 136 -0.92 3.16 5.85
N LEU A 137 -2.00 3.58 5.19
CA LEU A 137 -2.03 3.88 3.75
C LEU A 137 -1.95 5.38 3.46
N SER A 138 -1.59 6.22 4.44
CA SER A 138 -1.62 7.68 4.24
C SER A 138 -0.77 8.10 3.04
N TYR A 139 -1.32 8.92 2.14
CA TYR A 139 -0.66 9.34 0.88
C TYR A 139 -0.35 8.22 -0.13
N ALA A 140 -0.89 7.01 0.05
CA ALA A 140 -0.70 5.94 -0.94
C ALA A 140 -1.50 6.21 -2.22
N ASP A 141 -0.99 5.72 -3.34
CA ASP A 141 -1.72 5.71 -4.61
C ASP A 141 -2.38 4.35 -4.83
N LEU A 142 -3.72 4.27 -4.72
CA LEU A 142 -4.50 3.06 -5.02
C LEU A 142 -5.19 3.15 -6.37
N SER A 143 -4.79 4.07 -7.25
CA SER A 143 -5.49 4.25 -8.52
C SER A 143 -5.52 2.95 -9.34
N TYR A 144 -6.70 2.60 -9.86
CA TYR A 144 -6.94 1.35 -10.59
C TYR A 144 -6.67 0.05 -9.79
N ALA A 145 -6.47 0.12 -8.47
CA ALA A 145 -6.25 -1.08 -7.66
C ALA A 145 -7.54 -1.89 -7.47
N ASN A 146 -7.42 -3.21 -7.38
CA ASN A 146 -8.54 -4.12 -7.10
C ASN A 146 -8.58 -4.50 -5.62
N LEU A 147 -9.56 -3.96 -4.89
CA LEU A 147 -9.76 -4.17 -3.45
C LEU A 147 -10.94 -5.08 -3.13
N ARG A 148 -11.47 -5.85 -4.09
CA ARG A 148 -12.59 -6.77 -3.84
C ARG A 148 -12.28 -7.71 -2.67
N GLY A 149 -13.08 -7.63 -1.61
CA GLY A 149 -12.95 -8.46 -0.42
C GLY A 149 -11.73 -8.14 0.47
N ALA A 150 -11.03 -7.03 0.23
CA ALA A 150 -9.95 -6.60 1.10
C ALA A 150 -10.50 -6.07 2.44
N ASN A 151 -9.78 -6.34 3.54
CA ASN A 151 -10.14 -5.84 4.87
C ASN A 151 -9.37 -4.56 5.18
N LEU A 152 -10.04 -3.40 5.25
CA LEU A 152 -9.46 -2.10 5.58
C LEU A 152 -9.80 -1.61 6.99
N SER A 153 -10.32 -2.48 7.87
CA SER A 153 -10.72 -2.08 9.23
C SER A 153 -9.59 -1.41 10.00
N GLY A 154 -9.83 -0.20 10.51
CA GLY A 154 -8.84 0.57 11.25
C GLY A 154 -7.64 1.06 10.44
N ALA A 155 -7.63 0.92 9.11
CA ALA A 155 -6.57 1.47 8.28
C ALA A 155 -6.61 3.01 8.27
N ASN A 156 -5.43 3.65 8.17
CA ASN A 156 -5.34 5.09 7.96
C ASN A 156 -5.38 5.39 6.46
N LEU A 157 -6.44 6.05 6.01
CA LEU A 157 -6.81 6.27 4.61
C LEU A 157 -6.69 7.74 4.19
N ASN A 158 -6.07 8.57 5.04
CA ASN A 158 -5.88 9.99 4.77
C ASN A 158 -5.03 10.21 3.50
N TRP A 159 -5.48 11.13 2.63
CA TRP A 159 -4.77 11.52 1.40
C TRP A 159 -4.52 10.40 0.38
N VAL A 160 -5.25 9.29 0.48
CA VAL A 160 -5.15 8.20 -0.52
C VAL A 160 -5.73 8.65 -1.86
N ASN A 161 -5.08 8.26 -2.96
CA ASN A 161 -5.66 8.38 -4.29
C ASN A 161 -6.59 7.18 -4.57
N TRP A 162 -7.89 7.42 -4.63
CA TRP A 162 -8.92 6.40 -4.84
C TRP A 162 -9.41 6.27 -6.29
N GLN A 163 -8.75 6.96 -7.23
CA GLN A 163 -9.24 7.05 -8.60
C GLN A 163 -9.36 5.67 -9.26
N HIS A 164 -10.54 5.32 -9.76
CA HIS A 164 -10.79 4.04 -10.46
C HIS A 164 -10.54 2.77 -9.64
N VAL A 165 -10.59 2.84 -8.30
CA VAL A 165 -10.52 1.65 -7.45
C VAL A 165 -11.68 0.70 -7.76
N GLU A 166 -11.40 -0.59 -7.82
CA GLU A 166 -12.40 -1.65 -7.96
C GLU A 166 -12.72 -2.30 -6.60
N GLY A 167 -13.98 -2.67 -6.39
CA GLY A 167 -14.41 -3.44 -5.23
C GLY A 167 -14.79 -2.62 -3.99
N LEU A 168 -14.68 -1.29 -4.08
CA LEU A 168 -15.24 -0.35 -3.12
C LEU A 168 -16.05 0.72 -3.85
N THR A 169 -17.10 1.19 -3.21
CA THR A 169 -17.90 2.33 -3.66
C THR A 169 -17.31 3.58 -3.01
N VAL A 170 -16.45 4.27 -3.76
CA VAL A 170 -15.77 5.48 -3.30
C VAL A 170 -16.33 6.70 -4.03
N ILE A 171 -16.81 7.67 -3.26
CA ILE A 171 -17.28 8.96 -3.78
C ILE A 171 -16.32 10.01 -3.28
N CYS A 172 -15.61 10.65 -4.20
CA CYS A 172 -14.64 11.70 -3.90
C CYS A 172 -15.07 13.00 -4.55
N VAL A 173 -15.24 14.05 -3.75
CA VAL A 173 -15.75 15.34 -4.23
C VAL A 173 -14.85 16.45 -3.76
N GLN A 174 -14.38 17.25 -4.71
CA GLN A 174 -13.56 18.42 -4.44
C GLN A 174 -14.39 19.49 -3.71
N VAL A 175 -13.88 19.95 -2.58
CA VAL A 175 -14.39 21.16 -1.93
C VAL A 175 -13.71 22.35 -2.61
N ASP A 176 -14.49 23.15 -3.33
CA ASP A 176 -14.02 24.40 -3.95
C ASP A 176 -13.44 25.33 -2.86
N THR A 177 -12.12 25.30 -2.71
CA THR A 177 -11.35 26.12 -1.78
C THR A 177 -10.04 26.53 -2.43
N THR A 178 -9.34 27.48 -1.81
CA THR A 178 -8.00 27.89 -2.28
C THR A 178 -6.93 26.82 -2.05
N ARG A 179 -7.21 25.80 -1.21
CA ARG A 179 -6.30 24.68 -0.95
C ARG A 179 -6.39 23.67 -2.08
N LYS A 180 -5.27 23.42 -2.75
CA LYS A 180 -5.12 22.30 -3.67
C LYS A 180 -5.39 21.00 -2.90
N ASN A 181 -6.13 20.08 -3.51
CA ASN A 181 -6.47 18.76 -2.97
C ASN A 181 -7.37 18.75 -1.72
N ASN A 182 -8.17 19.80 -1.51
CA ASN A 182 -9.23 19.75 -0.52
C ASN A 182 -10.43 18.96 -1.07
N GLN A 183 -10.52 17.69 -0.71
CA GLN A 183 -11.62 16.79 -1.10
C GLN A 183 -12.26 16.17 0.13
N ILE A 184 -13.54 15.81 0.00
CA ILE A 184 -14.22 14.89 0.92
C ILE A 184 -14.36 13.58 0.17
N THR A 185 -13.92 12.51 0.81
CA THR A 185 -14.07 11.15 0.32
C THR A 185 -14.98 10.38 1.27
N TYR A 186 -15.96 9.68 0.73
CA TYR A 186 -16.77 8.71 1.45
C TYR A 186 -16.57 7.32 0.86
N ILE A 187 -16.41 6.32 1.73
CA ILE A 187 -16.26 4.91 1.36
C ILE A 187 -17.44 4.15 1.98
N LYS A 188 -18.37 3.71 1.13
CA LYS A 188 -19.65 3.13 1.55
C LYS A 188 -19.49 1.86 2.38
N GLU A 189 -18.61 0.96 1.96
CA GLU A 189 -18.40 -0.34 2.60
C GLU A 189 -17.77 -0.24 3.98
N LEU A 190 -17.10 0.87 4.28
CA LEU A 190 -16.46 1.13 5.58
C LEU A 190 -17.28 2.09 6.44
N ASP A 191 -18.26 2.78 5.86
CA ASP A 191 -18.96 3.93 6.43
C ASP A 191 -18.00 5.00 7.01
N ILE A 192 -16.95 5.31 6.24
CA ILE A 192 -15.90 6.24 6.65
C ILE A 192 -15.89 7.48 5.75
N TRP A 193 -15.75 8.63 6.38
CA TRP A 193 -15.56 9.94 5.77
C TRP A 193 -14.12 10.41 5.99
N ILE A 194 -13.50 10.94 4.93
CA ILE A 194 -12.11 11.38 4.93
C ILE A 194 -12.03 12.79 4.35
N THR A 195 -11.30 13.68 5.01
CA THR A 195 -10.93 14.98 4.43
C THR A 195 -9.61 15.48 5.03
N GLY A 196 -8.61 15.65 4.18
CA GLY A 196 -7.26 15.96 4.63
C GLY A 196 -6.72 14.97 5.67
N CYS A 197 -6.49 15.43 6.90
CA CYS A 197 -6.04 14.60 8.02
C CYS A 197 -7.19 14.03 8.87
N PHE A 198 -8.44 14.36 8.56
CA PHE A 198 -9.62 13.83 9.24
C PHE A 198 -10.04 12.51 8.61
N GLN A 199 -10.32 11.52 9.46
CA GLN A 199 -10.98 10.27 9.12
C GLN A 199 -11.95 9.92 10.26
N GLY A 200 -13.20 9.62 9.94
CA GLY A 200 -14.20 9.27 10.97
C GLY A 200 -15.60 9.10 10.41
N THR A 201 -16.57 9.15 11.32
CA THR A 201 -18.00 9.12 11.01
C THR A 201 -18.51 10.45 10.46
N LEU A 202 -19.72 10.45 9.90
CA LEU A 202 -20.37 11.68 9.42
C LEU A 202 -20.55 12.73 10.52
N ASP A 203 -20.93 12.30 11.73
CA ASP A 203 -21.17 13.22 12.85
C ASP A 203 -19.87 13.85 13.34
N GLU A 204 -18.80 13.06 13.42
CA GLU A 204 -17.46 13.57 13.71
C GLU A 204 -16.97 14.55 12.64
N LEU A 205 -17.25 14.28 11.36
CA LEU A 205 -16.91 15.20 10.27
C LEU A 205 -17.63 16.53 10.43
N LYS A 206 -18.94 16.51 10.67
CA LYS A 206 -19.75 17.72 10.87
C LYS A 206 -19.25 18.52 12.08
N ALA A 207 -18.98 17.86 13.21
CA ALA A 207 -18.43 18.50 14.40
C ALA A 207 -17.06 19.14 14.11
N SER A 208 -16.18 18.42 13.39
CA SER A 208 -14.86 18.92 12.98
C SER A 208 -14.95 20.15 12.08
N VAL A 209 -15.90 20.17 11.12
CA VAL A 209 -16.17 21.32 10.24
C VAL A 209 -16.67 22.53 11.03
N GLU A 210 -17.61 22.34 11.96
CA GLU A 210 -18.10 23.42 12.82
C GLU A 210 -16.99 24.02 13.68
N GLN A 211 -16.15 23.17 14.28
CA GLN A 211 -15.05 23.62 15.13
C GLN A 211 -13.95 24.34 14.33
N THR A 212 -13.49 23.73 13.24
CA THR A 212 -12.34 24.21 12.45
C THR A 212 -12.67 25.48 11.66
N HIS A 213 -13.94 25.66 11.30
CA HIS A 213 -14.40 26.77 10.48
C HIS A 213 -15.47 27.63 11.17
N LYS A 214 -15.48 27.70 12.52
CA LYS A 214 -16.45 28.46 13.32
C LYS A 214 -16.66 29.92 12.88
N ASP A 215 -15.59 30.58 12.40
CA ASP A 215 -15.63 31.98 11.99
C ASP A 215 -15.79 32.17 10.46
N ASN A 216 -15.93 31.07 9.70
CA ASN A 216 -16.01 31.11 8.23
C ASN A 216 -17.26 30.38 7.72
N GLU A 217 -18.41 31.06 7.80
CA GLU A 217 -19.71 30.52 7.38
C GLU A 217 -19.73 30.10 5.90
N LYS A 218 -19.07 30.87 5.03
CA LYS A 218 -18.98 30.56 3.59
C LYS A 218 -18.29 29.22 3.35
N LEU A 219 -17.25 28.92 4.13
CA LEU A 219 -16.52 27.65 4.03
C LEU A 219 -17.33 26.50 4.61
N ARG A 220 -18.00 26.68 5.77
CA ARG A 220 -18.91 25.66 6.31
C ARG A 220 -19.99 25.27 5.30
N LYS A 221 -20.65 26.26 4.68
CA LYS A 221 -21.63 26.05 3.60
C LYS A 221 -21.06 25.32 2.38
N ARG A 222 -19.75 25.40 2.11
CA ARG A 222 -19.10 24.61 1.05
C ARG A 222 -18.96 23.15 1.46
N TYR A 223 -18.49 22.87 2.67
CA TYR A 223 -18.39 21.51 3.20
C TYR A 223 -19.75 20.81 3.25
N TYR A 224 -20.79 21.46 3.80
CA TYR A 224 -22.13 20.85 3.86
C TYR A 224 -22.71 20.56 2.48
N ARG A 225 -22.55 21.45 1.50
CA ARG A 225 -23.00 21.17 0.12
C ARG A 225 -22.34 19.93 -0.47
N VAL A 226 -21.06 19.70 -0.18
CA VAL A 226 -20.35 18.50 -0.64
C VAL A 226 -20.85 17.27 0.11
N ILE A 227 -21.04 17.36 1.44
CA ILE A 227 -21.59 16.27 2.25
C ILE A 227 -22.98 15.87 1.74
N ASP A 228 -23.88 16.85 1.54
CA ASP A 228 -25.25 16.62 1.07
C ASP A 228 -25.26 15.99 -0.33
N PHE A 229 -24.37 16.44 -1.22
CA PHE A 229 -24.20 15.84 -2.53
C PHE A 229 -23.77 14.36 -2.41
N ILE A 230 -22.75 14.07 -1.61
CA ILE A 230 -22.29 12.69 -1.40
C ILE A 230 -23.42 11.81 -0.84
N LEU A 231 -24.14 12.29 0.18
CA LEU A 231 -25.25 11.54 0.78
C LEU A 231 -26.36 11.23 -0.23
N LYS A 232 -26.63 12.16 -1.15
CA LYS A 232 -27.59 11.95 -2.23
C LYS A 232 -27.10 10.88 -3.20
N GLU A 233 -25.86 10.95 -3.66
CA GLU A 233 -25.27 9.97 -4.58
C GLU A 233 -25.21 8.55 -3.97
N VAL A 234 -25.06 8.43 -2.65
CA VAL A 234 -25.03 7.12 -1.96
C VAL A 234 -26.40 6.45 -1.92
N ALA A 235 -27.47 7.26 -1.94
CA ALA A 235 -28.85 6.82 -1.80
C ALA A 235 -29.52 6.41 -3.13
N GLU A 236 -28.94 6.81 -4.26
CA GLU A 236 -29.34 6.38 -5.62
C GLU A 236 -28.75 4.99 -5.97
#